data_AF-A0A4Q3CGR9-F1
#
_entry.id   AF-A0A4Q3CGR9-F1
#
_cell.length_a   1.000
_cell.length_b   1.000
_cell.length_c   1.000
_cell.angle_alpha   90.00
_cell.angle_beta   90.00
_cell.angle_gamma   90.00
#
_symmetry.space_group_name_H-M   'P 1'
#
loop_
_entity.id
_entity.type
_entity.pdbx_description
1 polymer ?
#
loop_
_entity_poly.entity_id
_entity_poly.type
_entity_poly.pdbx_seq_one_letter_code
_entity_poly.pdbx_strand_id
1 'polypeptide(L)'
;MALARSGLRAGPPEGKGPGFAELFGALPVAVLVIDPDGRIAHANPACELMLNHSESAMVGQPYDAILLPPEDYADRRDGHGFAAFDIEIEAVRGPRVRVDFVESLVADRPGWRIVTLHHAPHARRVAQGADRTAGARAAVGAAAMLAHEIKNPLSGIRGAAQLL
;
A
#
# COMPACT_ATOMS: atom_id res chain seq x y z
N MET A 1 -37.42 -16.74 29.13
CA MET A 1 -36.65 -15.48 29.22
C MET A 1 -35.63 -15.47 28.10
N ALA A 2 -36.06 -15.00 26.92
CA ALA A 2 -35.29 -15.03 25.68
C ALA A 2 -34.44 -13.76 25.56
N LEU A 3 -33.13 -13.91 25.39
CA LEU A 3 -32.21 -12.80 25.09
C LEU A 3 -31.93 -12.77 23.58
N ALA A 4 -32.21 -11.60 23.03
CA ALA A 4 -32.26 -11.28 21.61
C ALA A 4 -30.90 -11.38 20.92
N ARG A 5 -30.94 -11.86 19.68
CA ARG A 5 -29.84 -11.86 18.71
C ARG A 5 -29.52 -10.40 18.35
N SER A 6 -28.33 -9.95 18.72
CA SER A 6 -27.79 -8.62 18.37
C SER A 6 -27.46 -8.56 16.87
N GLY A 7 -27.91 -7.47 16.25
CA GLY A 7 -28.04 -7.26 14.82
C GLY A 7 -26.78 -7.49 13.98
N LEU A 8 -26.95 -8.32 12.95
CA LEU A 8 -26.24 -8.17 11.69
C LEU A 8 -26.36 -6.70 11.26
N ARG A 9 -25.25 -5.95 11.26
CA ARG A 9 -25.20 -4.65 10.59
C ARG A 9 -25.51 -4.91 9.12
N ALA A 10 -26.67 -4.43 8.67
CA ALA A 10 -27.00 -4.38 7.26
C ALA A 10 -25.85 -3.67 6.52
N GLY A 11 -25.37 -4.29 5.44
CA GLY A 11 -24.42 -3.67 4.54
C GLY A 11 -24.97 -2.34 3.99
N PRO A 12 -24.10 -1.43 3.51
CA PRO A 12 -24.55 -0.19 2.91
C PRO A 12 -25.55 -0.48 1.77
N PRO A 13 -26.61 0.31 1.61
CA PRO A 13 -27.64 0.09 0.60
C PRO A 13 -27.01 0.03 -0.79
N GLU A 14 -27.36 -0.98 -1.56
CA GLU A 14 -26.89 -1.14 -2.95
C GLU A 14 -27.27 0.10 -3.78
N GLY A 15 -26.27 0.68 -4.47
CA GLY A 15 -26.49 1.37 -5.74
C GLY A 15 -26.52 2.90 -5.79
N LYS A 16 -25.88 3.65 -4.88
CA LYS A 16 -25.73 5.13 -5.06
C LYS A 16 -24.33 5.71 -4.85
N GLY A 17 -23.37 4.91 -4.39
CA GLY A 17 -21.99 5.35 -4.18
C GLY A 17 -21.08 5.02 -5.36
N PRO A 18 -19.90 5.66 -5.45
CA PRO A 18 -18.92 5.33 -6.48
C PRO A 18 -18.49 3.86 -6.38
N GLY A 19 -18.28 3.24 -7.53
CA GLY A 19 -17.77 1.87 -7.62
C GLY A 19 -16.32 1.75 -7.15
N PHE A 20 -15.85 0.53 -6.91
CA PHE A 20 -14.45 0.31 -6.47
C PHE A 20 -13.41 0.85 -7.46
N ALA A 21 -13.65 0.74 -8.77
CA ALA A 21 -12.75 1.29 -9.78
C ALA A 21 -12.68 2.83 -9.71
N GLU A 22 -13.83 3.49 -9.51
CA GLU A 22 -13.90 4.95 -9.34
C GLU A 22 -13.21 5.38 -8.04
N LEU A 23 -13.42 4.67 -6.95
CA LEU A 23 -12.75 4.91 -5.68
C LEU A 23 -11.23 4.73 -5.79
N PHE A 24 -10.78 3.63 -6.40
CA PHE A 24 -9.36 3.34 -6.64
C PHE A 24 -8.71 4.41 -7.52
N GLY A 25 -9.42 4.82 -8.58
CA GLY A 25 -9.00 5.88 -9.48
C GLY A 25 -8.91 7.26 -8.82
N ALA A 26 -9.78 7.53 -7.83
CA ALA A 26 -9.83 8.80 -7.11
C ALA A 26 -8.84 8.90 -5.93
N LEU A 27 -8.07 7.84 -5.62
CA LEU A 27 -7.09 7.88 -4.53
C LEU A 27 -5.99 8.92 -4.81
N PRO A 28 -5.70 9.85 -3.88
CA PRO A 28 -4.65 10.87 -4.04
C PRO A 28 -3.24 10.32 -3.76
N VAL A 29 -3.08 9.01 -3.80
CA VAL A 29 -1.83 8.28 -3.59
C VAL A 29 -1.63 7.35 -4.77
N ALA A 30 -0.40 7.26 -5.27
CA ALA A 30 -0.05 6.34 -6.32
C ALA A 30 -0.09 4.91 -5.76
N VAL A 31 -0.89 4.03 -6.39
CA VAL A 31 -1.08 2.65 -5.95
C VAL A 31 -0.84 1.67 -7.10
N LEU A 32 0.09 0.74 -6.87
CA LEU A 32 0.29 -0.46 -7.68
C LEU A 32 -0.25 -1.68 -6.95
N VAL A 33 -0.96 -2.55 -7.67
CA VAL A 33 -1.31 -3.89 -7.20
C VAL A 33 -0.41 -4.88 -7.94
N ILE A 34 0.29 -5.72 -7.18
CA ILE A 34 1.24 -6.70 -7.70
C ILE A 34 0.71 -8.10 -7.39
N ASP A 35 0.69 -8.95 -8.40
CA ASP A 35 0.27 -10.34 -8.30
C ASP A 35 1.37 -11.25 -7.71
N PRO A 36 1.06 -12.54 -7.44
CA PRO A 36 2.03 -13.49 -6.89
C PRO A 36 3.26 -13.75 -7.78
N ASP A 37 3.17 -13.50 -9.08
CA ASP A 37 4.27 -13.68 -10.04
C ASP A 37 5.14 -12.41 -10.13
N GLY A 38 4.87 -11.39 -9.31
CA GLY A 38 5.60 -10.12 -9.32
C GLY A 38 5.21 -9.22 -10.49
N ARG A 39 4.05 -9.43 -11.12
CA ARG A 39 3.57 -8.60 -12.21
C ARG A 39 2.54 -7.60 -11.72
N ILE A 40 2.52 -6.43 -12.35
CA ILE A 40 1.53 -5.40 -12.05
C ILE A 40 0.17 -5.88 -12.55
N ALA A 41 -0.78 -6.05 -11.63
CA ALA A 41 -2.16 -6.38 -11.93
C ALA A 41 -3.01 -5.14 -12.20
N HIS A 42 -2.76 -4.06 -11.45
CA HIS A 42 -3.47 -2.78 -11.57
C HIS A 42 -2.57 -1.60 -11.18
N ALA A 43 -2.85 -0.44 -11.76
CA ALA A 43 -2.22 0.82 -11.39
C ALA A 43 -3.26 1.94 -11.48
N ASN A 44 -3.35 2.78 -10.45
CA ASN A 44 -4.31 3.89 -10.48
C ASN A 44 -3.77 5.11 -11.27
N PRO A 45 -4.61 6.09 -11.61
CA PRO A 45 -4.19 7.29 -12.34
C PRO A 45 -3.11 8.11 -11.63
N ALA A 46 -3.08 8.10 -10.30
CA ALA A 46 -2.00 8.76 -9.55
C ALA A 46 -0.64 8.07 -9.80
N CYS A 47 -0.62 6.75 -9.94
CA CYS A 47 0.55 5.99 -10.38
C CYS A 47 0.97 6.36 -11.80
N GLU A 48 0.01 6.45 -12.72
CA GLU A 48 0.30 6.81 -14.11
C GLU A 48 0.99 8.17 -14.22
N LEU A 49 0.46 9.15 -13.48
CA LEU A 49 1.03 10.50 -13.41
C LEU A 49 2.42 10.52 -12.78
N MET A 50 2.61 9.79 -11.67
CA MET A 50 3.88 9.79 -10.95
C MET A 50 5.00 9.07 -11.71
N LEU A 51 4.68 7.93 -12.32
CA LEU A 51 5.65 7.09 -13.01
C LEU A 51 5.78 7.43 -14.50
N ASN A 52 4.88 8.26 -15.03
CA ASN A 52 4.79 8.62 -16.45
C ASN A 52 4.62 7.39 -17.38
N HIS A 53 3.79 6.45 -16.95
CA HIS A 53 3.41 5.24 -17.70
C HIS A 53 1.90 5.06 -17.65
N SER A 54 1.27 4.66 -18.75
CA SER A 54 -0.17 4.33 -18.69
C SER A 54 -0.41 3.00 -17.96
N GLU A 55 -1.58 2.81 -17.34
CA GLU A 55 -1.94 1.53 -16.73
C GLU A 55 -1.82 0.38 -17.74
N SER A 56 -2.30 0.60 -18.98
CA SER A 56 -2.22 -0.40 -20.05
C SER A 56 -0.80 -0.82 -20.44
N ALA A 57 0.20 0.03 -20.20
CA ALA A 57 1.61 -0.28 -20.44
C ALA A 57 2.25 -1.00 -19.24
N MET A 58 1.73 -0.78 -18.03
CA MET A 58 2.25 -1.39 -16.80
C MET A 58 1.66 -2.77 -16.56
N VAL A 59 0.36 -2.96 -16.80
CA VAL A 59 -0.34 -4.21 -16.48
C VAL A 59 0.28 -5.40 -17.21
N GLY A 60 0.52 -6.47 -16.44
CA GLY A 60 1.18 -7.69 -16.89
C GLY A 60 2.70 -7.60 -16.95
N GLN A 61 3.31 -6.43 -16.80
CA GLN A 61 4.77 -6.31 -16.73
C GLN A 61 5.29 -6.64 -15.33
N PRO A 62 6.51 -7.18 -15.20
CA PRO A 62 7.22 -7.22 -13.92
C PRO A 62 7.30 -5.81 -13.31
N TYR A 63 7.08 -5.67 -12.00
CA TYR A 63 7.07 -4.34 -11.37
C TYR A 63 8.42 -3.61 -11.53
N ASP A 64 9.53 -4.34 -11.51
CA ASP A 64 10.90 -3.85 -11.65
C ASP A 64 11.25 -3.42 -13.08
N ALA A 65 10.46 -3.82 -14.08
CA ALA A 65 10.55 -3.30 -15.44
C ALA A 65 9.92 -1.90 -15.59
N ILE A 66 9.14 -1.45 -14.60
CA ILE A 66 8.47 -0.15 -14.59
C ILE A 66 9.09 0.79 -13.56
N LEU A 67 9.45 0.26 -12.39
CA LEU A 67 9.93 1.02 -11.25
C LEU A 67 11.12 0.31 -10.62
N LEU A 68 12.26 1.00 -10.55
CA LEU A 68 13.39 0.51 -9.76
C LEU A 68 13.05 0.64 -8.27
N PRO A 69 12.95 -0.48 -7.53
CA PRO A 69 12.62 -0.43 -6.12
C PRO A 69 13.81 0.09 -5.29
N PRO A 70 13.59 0.38 -4.00
CA PRO A 70 14.64 0.75 -3.05
C PRO A 70 15.74 -0.33 -2.96
N GLU A 71 16.98 0.04 -2.66
CA GLU A 71 18.11 -0.93 -2.61
C GLU A 71 17.88 -2.08 -1.62
N ASP A 72 17.30 -1.77 -0.46
CA ASP A 72 16.97 -2.71 0.62
C ASP A 72 15.69 -3.51 0.36
N TYR A 73 14.96 -3.22 -0.72
CA TYR A 73 13.73 -3.93 -1.06
C TYR A 73 13.98 -5.38 -1.46
N ALA A 74 15.15 -5.69 -2.03
CA ALA A 74 15.54 -7.06 -2.37
C ALA A 74 15.71 -7.93 -1.12
N ASP A 75 16.09 -7.33 0.01
CA ASP A 75 16.28 -8.00 1.30
C ASP A 75 14.98 -8.11 2.11
N ARG A 76 13.83 -7.68 1.54
CA ARG A 76 12.54 -7.78 2.22
C ARG A 76 12.24 -9.24 2.58
N ARG A 77 11.69 -9.44 3.77
CA ARG A 77 11.29 -10.78 4.21
C ARG A 77 9.98 -11.17 3.53
N ASP A 78 9.99 -12.29 2.80
CA ASP A 78 8.77 -12.83 2.22
C ASP A 78 7.67 -13.04 3.26
N GLY A 79 6.44 -12.66 2.92
CA GLY A 79 5.32 -12.71 3.85
C GLY A 79 5.27 -11.56 4.86
N HIS A 80 6.10 -10.52 4.70
CA HIS A 80 6.02 -9.27 5.46
C HIS A 80 5.87 -8.06 4.53
N GLY A 81 5.23 -7.00 5.04
CA GLY A 81 5.26 -5.69 4.37
C GLY A 81 6.65 -5.07 4.44
N PHE A 82 6.86 -4.02 3.65
CA PHE A 82 8.12 -3.28 3.58
C PHE A 82 7.83 -1.78 3.55
N ALA A 83 8.68 -0.97 4.16
CA ALA A 83 8.53 0.49 4.10
C ALA A 83 9.90 1.18 4.08
N ALA A 84 10.08 2.09 3.13
CA ALA A 84 11.23 2.97 3.02
C ALA A 84 10.74 4.41 2.84
N PHE A 85 11.31 5.35 3.60
CA PHE A 85 10.83 6.73 3.68
C PHE A 85 11.86 7.71 3.12
N ASP A 86 11.39 8.80 2.51
CA ASP A 86 12.22 9.86 1.94
C ASP A 86 13.33 9.37 0.99
N ILE A 87 13.01 8.35 0.20
CA ILE A 87 13.92 7.73 -0.76
C ILE A 87 13.70 8.30 -2.16
N GLU A 88 14.70 8.17 -3.03
CA GLU A 88 14.56 8.47 -4.44
C GLU A 88 14.35 7.17 -5.22
N ILE A 89 13.26 7.10 -5.98
CA ILE A 89 12.96 5.99 -6.88
C ILE A 89 13.08 6.45 -8.32
N GLU A 90 13.37 5.53 -9.22
CA GLU A 90 13.46 5.80 -10.66
C GLU A 90 12.42 4.98 -11.41
N ALA A 91 11.51 5.67 -12.10
CA ALA A 91 10.66 5.02 -13.08
C ALA A 91 11.51 4.69 -14.32
N VAL A 92 11.41 3.46 -14.82
CA VAL A 92 12.13 3.01 -16.02
C VAL A 92 11.64 3.83 -17.21
N ARG A 93 12.55 4.56 -17.88
CA ARG A 93 12.20 5.52 -18.96
C ARG A 93 11.24 6.63 -18.50
N GLY A 94 11.21 6.93 -17.21
CA GLY A 94 10.37 7.95 -16.59
C GLY A 94 11.16 8.90 -15.68
N PRO A 95 10.47 9.65 -14.80
CA PRO A 95 11.12 10.57 -13.87
C PRO A 95 11.81 9.86 -12.70
N ARG A 96 12.79 10.54 -12.09
CA ARG A 96 13.22 10.26 -10.71
C ARG A 96 12.34 11.02 -9.75
N VAL A 97 11.78 10.34 -8.76
CA VAL A 97 10.80 10.91 -7.83
C VAL A 97 11.18 10.54 -6.41
N ARG A 98 11.09 11.52 -5.50
CA ARG A 98 11.29 11.31 -4.07
C ARG A 98 9.98 10.91 -3.42
N VAL A 99 9.94 9.76 -2.77
CA VAL A 99 8.71 9.16 -2.24
C VAL A 99 8.92 8.51 -0.87
N ASP A 100 7.81 8.34 -0.15
CA ASP A 100 7.68 7.27 0.82
C ASP A 100 7.12 6.04 0.08
N PHE A 101 7.87 4.94 0.09
CA PHE A 101 7.52 3.67 -0.53
C PHE A 101 7.02 2.72 0.55
N VAL A 102 5.80 2.22 0.41
CA VAL A 102 5.21 1.27 1.37
C VAL A 102 4.58 0.11 0.63
N GLU A 103 5.04 -1.10 0.92
CA GLU A 103 4.44 -2.36 0.52
C GLU A 103 3.60 -2.94 1.67
N SER A 104 2.38 -3.35 1.34
CA SER A 104 1.48 -4.09 2.22
C SER A 104 1.00 -5.36 1.54
N LEU A 105 0.80 -6.41 2.33
CA LEU A 105 0.23 -7.66 1.84
C LEU A 105 -1.30 -7.59 1.80
N VAL A 106 -1.89 -8.24 0.81
CA VAL A 106 -3.35 -8.39 0.74
C VAL A 106 -3.77 -9.56 1.63
N ALA A 107 -4.51 -9.26 2.71
CA ALA A 107 -5.05 -10.27 3.61
C ALA A 107 -5.87 -11.31 2.83
N ASP A 108 -5.74 -12.58 3.21
CA ASP A 108 -6.45 -13.72 2.60
C ASP A 108 -6.16 -13.93 1.10
N ARG A 109 -5.14 -13.27 0.53
CA ARG A 109 -4.66 -13.43 -0.85
C ARG A 109 -3.13 -13.60 -0.87
N PRO A 110 -2.61 -14.80 -0.60
CA PRO A 110 -1.16 -15.05 -0.58
C PRO A 110 -0.47 -14.60 -1.88
N GLY A 111 0.70 -13.97 -1.74
CA GLY A 111 1.50 -13.46 -2.86
C GLY A 111 1.04 -12.12 -3.44
N TRP A 112 -0.21 -11.71 -3.21
CA TRP A 112 -0.70 -10.40 -3.64
C TRP A 112 -0.19 -9.28 -2.74
N ARG A 113 0.27 -8.20 -3.36
CA ARG A 113 0.90 -7.07 -2.68
C ARG A 113 0.33 -5.76 -3.22
N ILE A 114 0.27 -4.76 -2.36
CA ILE A 114 -0.06 -3.38 -2.71
C ILE A 114 1.16 -2.54 -2.39
N VAL A 115 1.64 -1.79 -3.39
CA VAL A 115 2.68 -0.79 -3.21
C VAL A 115 2.05 0.58 -3.33
N THR A 116 2.23 1.41 -2.32
CA THR A 116 1.83 2.81 -2.33
C THR A 116 3.04 3.72 -2.35
N LEU A 117 2.98 4.73 -3.21
CA LEU A 117 4.01 5.77 -3.32
C LEU A 117 3.38 7.10 -2.92
N HIS A 118 3.89 7.68 -1.83
CA HIS A 118 3.49 9.01 -1.40
C HIS A 118 4.55 10.01 -1.82
N HIS A 119 4.17 11.12 -2.44
CA HIS A 119 5.12 12.20 -2.68
C HIS A 119 5.72 12.66 -1.36
N ALA A 120 7.04 12.50 -1.22
CA ALA A 120 7.75 13.15 -0.15
C ALA A 120 7.79 14.65 -0.51
N PRO A 121 7.27 15.57 0.32
CA PRO A 121 7.40 16.98 0.04
C PRO A 121 8.88 17.29 -0.12
N HIS A 122 9.25 17.96 -1.22
CA HIS A 122 10.57 18.55 -1.34
C HIS A 122 10.81 19.34 -0.07
N ALA A 123 11.72 18.88 0.78
CA ALA A 123 12.25 19.69 1.85
C ALA A 123 12.95 20.85 1.15
N ARG A 124 12.19 21.93 0.88
CA ARG A 124 12.72 23.24 0.56
C ARG A 124 13.82 23.43 1.60
N ARG A 125 15.05 23.63 1.13
CA ARG A 125 16.20 23.98 1.97
C ARG A 125 15.80 25.12 2.90
N VAL A 126 15.31 24.79 4.07
CA VAL A 126 15.02 25.68 5.18
C VAL A 126 15.53 24.91 6.37
N ALA A 127 16.72 25.31 6.78
CA ALA A 127 17.33 24.90 8.02
C ALA A 127 16.32 25.05 9.18
N GLN A 128 16.45 24.16 10.18
CA GLN A 128 15.80 24.22 11.50
C GLN A 128 14.35 23.68 11.55
N GLY A 129 14.21 22.35 11.58
CA GLY A 129 12.95 21.69 11.99
C GLY A 129 12.79 20.21 11.63
N ALA A 130 13.68 19.65 10.81
CA ALA A 130 13.51 18.35 10.12
C ALA A 130 13.35 17.12 11.04
N ASP A 131 13.94 17.11 12.24
CA ASP A 131 13.94 15.90 13.09
C ASP A 131 12.55 15.52 13.63
N ARG A 132 11.67 16.50 13.88
CA ARG A 132 10.35 16.22 14.47
C ARG A 132 9.37 15.64 13.46
N THR A 133 9.42 16.08 12.21
CA THR A 133 8.48 15.64 11.17
C THR A 133 8.90 14.31 10.54
N ALA A 134 10.20 14.10 10.34
CA ALA A 134 10.73 12.80 9.91
C ALA A 134 10.46 11.73 10.99
N GLY A 135 10.69 12.05 12.26
CA GLY A 135 10.34 11.17 13.39
C GLY A 135 8.85 10.86 13.47
N ALA A 136 7.97 11.84 13.21
CA ALA A 136 6.53 11.62 13.20
C ALA A 136 6.07 10.71 12.04
N ARG A 137 6.65 10.82 10.84
CA ARG A 137 6.31 9.94 9.71
C ARG A 137 6.85 8.53 9.88
N ALA A 138 8.10 8.40 10.35
CA ALA A 138 8.66 7.11 10.74
C ALA A 138 7.81 6.44 11.83
N ALA A 139 7.30 7.21 12.81
CA ALA A 139 6.38 6.71 13.82
C ALA A 139 5.02 6.30 13.25
N VAL A 140 4.48 7.00 12.25
CA VAL A 140 3.23 6.60 11.56
C VAL A 140 3.42 5.33 10.73
N GLY A 141 4.53 5.22 9.99
CA GLY A 141 4.89 4.01 9.25
C GLY A 141 5.10 2.81 10.18
N ALA A 142 5.85 3.01 11.26
CA ALA A 142 6.02 2.02 12.33
C ALA A 142 4.69 1.66 13.00
N ALA A 143 3.81 2.63 13.26
CA ALA A 143 2.48 2.38 13.81
C ALA A 143 1.57 1.62 12.82
N ALA A 144 1.69 1.87 11.51
CA ALA A 144 0.99 1.12 10.49
C ALA A 144 1.51 -0.33 10.40
N MET A 145 2.82 -0.54 10.49
CA MET A 145 3.43 -1.87 10.59
C MET A 145 2.98 -2.60 11.86
N LEU A 146 3.02 -1.94 13.03
CA LEU A 146 2.51 -2.49 14.30
C LEU A 146 1.02 -2.80 14.24
N ALA A 147 0.20 -1.94 13.64
CA ALA A 147 -1.22 -2.19 13.46
C ALA A 147 -1.48 -3.41 12.56
N HIS A 148 -0.61 -3.63 11.57
CA HIS A 148 -0.63 -4.83 10.73
C HIS A 148 -0.22 -6.08 11.55
N GLU A 149 0.78 -5.96 12.41
CA GLU A 149 1.23 -7.03 13.32
C GLU A 149 0.24 -7.33 14.46
N ILE A 150 -0.66 -6.43 14.83
CA ILE A 150 -1.72 -6.68 15.83
C ILE A 150 -2.96 -7.30 15.20
N LYS A 151 -3.30 -6.94 13.95
CA LYS A 151 -4.42 -7.56 13.22
C LYS A 151 -4.15 -9.04 12.91
N ASN A 152 -2.92 -9.40 12.57
CA ASN A 152 -2.54 -10.77 12.18
C ASN A 152 -2.67 -11.84 13.30
N PRO A 153 -2.30 -11.63 14.58
CA PRO A 153 -2.54 -12.57 15.67
C PRO A 153 -4.02 -12.64 16.06
N LEU A 154 -4.79 -11.56 15.90
CA LEU A 154 -6.25 -11.55 16.13
C LEU A 154 -7.00 -12.43 15.11
N SER A 155 -6.59 -12.41 13.85
CA SER A 155 -7.10 -13.35 12.83
C SER A 155 -6.70 -14.81 13.14
N GLY A 156 -5.48 -15.04 13.62
CA GLY A 156 -5.01 -16.37 14.05
C GLY A 156 -5.79 -16.93 15.26
N ILE A 157 -6.07 -16.11 16.28
CA ILE A 157 -6.86 -16.51 17.46
C ILE A 157 -8.32 -16.76 17.07
N ARG A 158 -8.90 -15.94 16.18
CA ARG A 158 -10.27 -16.15 15.68
C ARG A 158 -10.39 -17.44 14.87
N GLY A 159 -9.39 -17.77 14.05
CA GLY A 159 -9.34 -19.04 13.31
C GLY A 159 -9.20 -20.26 14.22
N ALA A 160 -8.37 -20.17 15.26
CA ALA A 160 -8.21 -21.24 16.25
C ALA A 160 -9.49 -21.46 17.11
N ALA A 161 -10.23 -20.40 17.42
CA ALA A 161 -11.49 -20.48 18.16
C ALA A 161 -12.66 -21.07 17.35
N GLN A 162 -12.52 -21.24 16.02
CA GLN A 162 -13.52 -21.92 15.16
C GLN A 162 -13.23 -23.41 14.95
N LEU A 163 -12.08 -23.89 15.41
CA LEU A 163 -11.65 -25.30 15.32
C LEU A 163 -11.84 -26.07 16.65
N LEU A 164 -12.50 -25.46 17.64
CA LEU A 164 -13.01 -26.07 18.87
C LEU A 164 -14.54 -25.98 18.89
#